data_AF-A0A9W9N952-F1
#
_entry.id   AF-A0A9W9N952-F1
#
_cell.length_a   1.000
_cell.length_b   1.000
_cell.length_c   1.000
_cell.angle_alpha   90.00
_cell.angle_beta   90.00
_cell.angle_gamma   90.00
#
_symmetry.space_group_name_H-M   'P 1'
#
loop_
_entity.id
_entity.type
_entity.pdbx_description
1 polymer ?
#
loop_
_entity_poly.entity_id
_entity_poly.type
_entity_poly.pdbx_seq_one_letter_code
_entity_poly.pdbx_strand_id
1 'polypeptide(L)'
;MPSQGCDSEFWEELLPPGTRPERDPSEPDSDFRSGKSCKSCLSKRALSCRAARGIFKLLNWTQQADDAFFREHGGASLESFDLLEKEFSAHSTQDTIPITCYSRNSNGRWISLQSALSSGCISIEMTLFPAGNELLIAANPDILARAMNLRGLYIDPLLRTFQEHYSKLEKLPSGAYPHQTELSGVFSHDPTQSLVLLMNVDADPERVWSQLILQLEPLREAGFLTYFNGSAVVPGPITIVATGNVPFHRILERSTFRDVFFDAPLLQLLPLFDQGSPQYSDYNAQTSYYASADFRTAIGNVDFNGFSDQQLADVRHQVQLAHGLGLKVRYLDTPDWPRKLRNYVWRILAREGVDIITVDESVTGPQGT
;
A
#
# COMPACT_ATOMS: atom_id res chain seq x y z
N MET A 1 -20.14 -36.23 26.40
CA MET A 1 -19.16 -37.22 25.89
C MET A 1 -19.74 -37.90 24.67
N PRO A 2 -19.05 -37.82 23.52
CA PRO A 2 -18.91 -38.92 22.59
C PRO A 2 -17.44 -39.41 22.54
N SER A 3 -17.27 -40.72 22.48
CA SER A 3 -16.06 -41.54 22.28
C SER A 3 -15.32 -41.20 20.97
N GLN A 4 -14.02 -40.88 20.94
CA GLN A 4 -12.84 -41.78 20.83
C GLN A 4 -13.03 -42.94 19.83
N GLY A 5 -12.18 -43.19 18.82
CA GLY A 5 -10.89 -42.62 18.43
C GLY A 5 -10.31 -43.32 17.19
N CYS A 6 -9.05 -42.96 16.87
CA CYS A 6 -8.11 -43.42 15.84
C CYS A 6 -8.20 -42.67 14.49
N ASP A 7 -7.14 -42.11 13.88
CA ASP A 7 -5.77 -41.69 14.23
C ASP A 7 -5.23 -41.07 12.92
N SER A 8 -4.74 -39.82 12.90
CA SER A 8 -3.31 -39.47 12.94
C SER A 8 -2.41 -40.11 11.86
N GLU A 9 -2.52 -39.64 10.61
CA GLU A 9 -1.43 -39.66 9.61
C GLU A 9 -1.53 -38.41 8.72
N PHE A 10 -1.10 -37.24 9.21
CA PHE A 10 -0.80 -36.09 8.34
C PHE A 10 0.07 -35.02 9.03
N TRP A 11 1.19 -35.39 9.66
CA TRP A 11 2.13 -34.41 10.24
C TRP A 11 3.61 -34.83 10.24
N GLU A 12 4.12 -35.48 9.20
CA GLU A 12 5.56 -35.83 9.14
C GLU A 12 6.29 -35.50 7.81
N GLU A 13 5.96 -34.38 7.18
CA GLU A 13 6.72 -33.92 5.98
C GLU A 13 7.18 -32.45 6.00
N LEU A 14 7.40 -31.87 7.19
CA LEU A 14 7.88 -30.48 7.33
C LEU A 14 9.02 -30.30 8.37
N LEU A 15 10.03 -31.17 8.39
CA LEU A 15 11.27 -30.90 9.16
C LEU A 15 12.54 -30.94 8.28
N PRO A 16 13.47 -29.97 8.43
CA PRO A 16 14.70 -29.86 7.65
C PRO A 16 15.76 -30.91 8.04
N PRO A 17 16.75 -31.19 7.16
CA PRO A 17 17.70 -32.28 7.36
C PRO A 17 18.68 -31.97 8.50
N GLY A 18 18.74 -32.83 9.53
CA GLY A 18 19.78 -32.73 10.58
C GLY A 18 19.45 -33.30 11.96
N THR A 19 18.20 -33.66 12.26
CA THR A 19 17.83 -34.21 13.57
C THR A 19 17.00 -35.47 13.43
N ARG A 20 17.65 -36.64 13.36
CA ARG A 20 17.01 -37.93 13.67
C ARG A 20 17.62 -38.47 14.97
N PRO A 21 16.81 -38.88 15.96
CA PRO A 21 17.29 -39.79 16.99
C PRO A 21 17.47 -41.20 16.41
N GLU A 22 18.50 -41.91 16.86
CA GLU A 22 18.73 -43.32 16.54
C GLU A 22 17.53 -44.18 16.98
N ARG A 23 17.16 -45.15 16.13
CA ARG A 23 16.04 -46.07 16.36
C ARG A 23 16.56 -47.38 16.98
N ASP A 24 15.96 -47.79 18.09
CA ASP A 24 16.23 -49.00 18.88
C ASP A 24 15.95 -50.28 18.04
N PRO A 25 16.89 -51.25 17.96
CA PRO A 25 16.81 -52.41 17.06
C PRO A 25 16.00 -53.60 17.60
N SER A 26 14.83 -53.37 18.19
CA SER A 26 14.01 -54.45 18.73
C SER A 26 12.52 -54.32 18.40
N GLU A 27 12.14 -54.56 17.13
CA GLU A 27 10.91 -55.31 16.78
C GLU A 27 10.75 -55.55 15.25
N PRO A 28 10.10 -56.66 14.83
CA PRO A 28 10.31 -57.29 13.53
C PRO A 28 9.33 -56.89 12.42
N ASP A 29 9.81 -57.03 11.18
CA ASP A 29 9.10 -56.88 9.90
C ASP A 29 7.95 -57.88 9.71
N SER A 30 6.83 -57.42 9.14
CA SER A 30 5.87 -58.29 8.47
C SER A 30 5.41 -57.71 7.13
N ASP A 31 5.93 -58.32 6.07
CA ASP A 31 5.43 -58.34 4.70
C ASP A 31 3.91 -58.55 4.63
N PHE A 32 3.20 -57.82 3.76
CA PHE A 32 2.18 -58.46 2.91
C PHE A 32 1.93 -57.70 1.60
N ARG A 33 1.92 -58.47 0.52
CA ARG A 33 1.82 -58.09 -0.88
C ARG A 33 0.41 -57.73 -1.33
N SER A 34 0.39 -57.06 -2.49
CA SER A 34 -0.60 -57.02 -3.59
C SER A 34 -1.24 -55.63 -3.74
N GLY A 35 -1.23 -54.94 -4.88
CA GLY A 35 -0.97 -55.35 -6.25
C GLY A 35 -2.13 -54.85 -7.11
N LYS A 36 -1.88 -53.82 -7.95
CA LYS A 36 -2.65 -53.26 -9.11
C LYS A 36 -2.64 -51.72 -9.05
N SER A 37 -2.41 -50.92 -10.09
CA SER A 37 -1.89 -51.06 -11.44
C SER A 37 -1.66 -49.63 -11.98
N CYS A 38 -0.40 -49.23 -12.20
CA CYS A 38 -0.03 -48.02 -12.95
C CYS A 38 0.05 -48.33 -14.46
N LYS A 39 -0.78 -47.67 -15.28
CA LYS A 39 -0.55 -47.31 -16.70
C LYS A 39 -1.40 -46.04 -16.92
N SER A 40 -0.91 -44.90 -17.41
CA SER A 40 -0.06 -44.68 -18.58
C SER A 40 0.73 -43.37 -18.44
N CYS A 41 1.88 -43.33 -19.11
CA CYS A 41 2.78 -42.19 -19.21
C CYS A 41 3.15 -41.97 -20.68
N LEU A 42 3.43 -40.70 -21.01
CA LEU A 42 4.33 -40.19 -22.07
C LEU A 42 3.80 -39.94 -23.49
N SER A 43 3.89 -38.65 -23.87
CA SER A 43 4.70 -38.10 -24.99
C SER A 43 4.14 -36.72 -25.36
N LYS A 44 4.84 -35.60 -25.58
CA LYS A 44 6.25 -35.18 -25.64
C LYS A 44 6.22 -33.65 -25.79
N ARG A 45 7.06 -32.91 -25.06
CA ARG A 45 8.02 -31.88 -25.55
C ARG A 45 8.44 -30.98 -24.40
N ALA A 46 9.61 -31.30 -23.85
CA ALA A 46 10.43 -30.38 -23.09
C ALA A 46 11.28 -29.56 -24.06
N LEU A 47 11.28 -28.24 -23.93
CA LEU A 47 12.45 -27.42 -24.21
C LEU A 47 12.45 -26.21 -23.25
N SER A 48 13.32 -26.34 -22.24
CA SER A 48 14.07 -25.30 -21.53
C SER A 48 13.43 -23.92 -21.28
N CYS A 49 13.16 -23.62 -20.00
CA CYS A 49 13.72 -22.41 -19.41
C CYS A 49 13.88 -22.56 -17.89
N ARG A 50 15.14 -22.57 -17.44
CA ARG A 50 15.52 -22.42 -16.03
C ARG A 50 15.27 -20.97 -15.62
N ALA A 51 14.12 -20.67 -15.03
CA ALA A 51 13.88 -19.46 -14.23
C ALA A 51 12.58 -19.62 -13.43
N ALA A 52 12.54 -20.55 -12.47
CA ALA A 52 11.37 -20.76 -11.61
C ALA A 52 11.78 -21.19 -10.19
N ARG A 53 12.72 -20.47 -9.60
CA ARG A 53 12.99 -20.53 -8.15
C ARG A 53 13.02 -19.10 -7.62
N GLY A 54 11.82 -18.56 -7.39
CA GLY A 54 11.61 -17.21 -6.87
C GLY A 54 10.16 -16.84 -6.59
N ILE A 55 9.18 -17.54 -7.19
CA ILE A 55 7.77 -17.11 -7.15
C ILE A 55 6.91 -17.86 -6.11
N PHE A 56 7.43 -18.91 -5.46
CA PHE A 56 6.60 -19.76 -4.59
C PHE A 56 6.44 -19.30 -3.13
N LYS A 57 6.94 -18.11 -2.75
CA LYS A 57 6.73 -17.54 -1.41
C LYS A 57 5.73 -16.38 -1.34
N LEU A 58 5.32 -15.80 -2.48
CA LEU A 58 4.37 -14.67 -2.49
C LEU A 58 2.91 -15.11 -2.46
N LEU A 59 2.58 -16.28 -2.99
CA LEU A 59 1.19 -16.74 -3.17
C LEU A 59 0.44 -17.10 -1.87
N ASN A 60 1.15 -17.44 -0.79
CA ASN A 60 0.51 -17.76 0.50
C ASN A 60 0.32 -16.53 1.40
N TRP A 61 1.09 -15.45 1.17
CA TRP A 61 0.95 -14.21 1.93
C TRP A 61 -0.23 -13.38 1.42
N THR A 62 -0.48 -13.37 0.11
CA THR A 62 -1.59 -12.62 -0.50
C THR A 62 -2.95 -13.14 -0.08
N GLN A 63 -3.14 -14.47 0.03
CA GLN A 63 -4.45 -15.02 0.36
C GLN A 63 -4.89 -14.73 1.80
N GLN A 64 -3.94 -14.66 2.74
CA GLN A 64 -4.23 -14.36 4.15
C GLN A 64 -4.47 -12.86 4.38
N ALA A 65 -3.77 -12.00 3.64
CA ALA A 65 -3.99 -10.55 3.60
C ALA A 65 -5.31 -10.19 2.89
N ASP A 66 -5.64 -10.86 1.79
CA ASP A 66 -6.91 -10.72 1.08
C ASP A 66 -8.08 -11.04 2.01
N ASP A 67 -8.02 -12.17 2.72
CA ASP A 67 -9.08 -12.55 3.64
C ASP A 67 -9.17 -11.66 4.89
N ALA A 68 -8.08 -11.00 5.31
CA ALA A 68 -8.09 -10.01 6.40
C ALA A 68 -8.73 -8.69 5.94
N PHE A 69 -8.31 -8.19 4.77
CA PHE A 69 -8.88 -7.00 4.13
C PHE A 69 -10.40 -7.10 3.98
N PHE A 70 -10.92 -8.23 3.45
CA PHE A 70 -12.36 -8.40 3.24
C PHE A 70 -13.17 -8.76 4.50
N ARG A 71 -12.55 -9.38 5.52
CA ARG A 71 -13.23 -9.71 6.79
C ARG A 71 -13.46 -8.48 7.66
N GLU A 72 -12.51 -7.55 7.70
CA GLU A 72 -12.54 -6.41 8.61
C GLU A 72 -13.31 -5.20 8.02
N HIS A 73 -13.21 -4.98 6.70
CA HIS A 73 -13.79 -3.80 6.03
C HIS A 73 -15.12 -4.11 5.28
N GLY A 74 -15.61 -5.35 5.35
CA GLY A 74 -16.91 -5.75 4.83
C GLY A 74 -18.11 -5.21 5.63
N GLY A 75 -17.88 -4.70 6.85
CA GLY A 75 -18.95 -4.36 7.79
C GLY A 75 -18.72 -3.20 8.77
N ALA A 76 -17.57 -2.53 8.79
CA ALA A 76 -17.36 -1.42 9.71
C ALA A 76 -18.02 -0.13 9.19
N SER A 77 -19.20 0.23 9.73
CA SER A 77 -19.67 1.61 9.73
C SER A 77 -18.84 2.38 10.75
N LEU A 78 -18.11 3.41 10.33
CA LEU A 78 -17.49 4.36 11.25
C LEU A 78 -18.60 5.24 11.89
N GLU A 79 -19.31 4.66 12.87
CA GLU A 79 -20.19 5.42 13.75
C GLU A 79 -19.33 6.27 14.69
N SER A 80 -19.51 7.59 14.55
CA SER A 80 -19.30 8.64 15.56
C SER A 80 -18.38 8.30 16.74
N PHE A 81 -17.08 8.52 16.56
CA PHE A 81 -16.19 8.76 17.69
C PHE A 81 -16.06 10.27 17.91
N ASP A 82 -16.59 10.70 19.06
CA ASP A 82 -16.56 12.08 19.53
C ASP A 82 -15.13 12.64 19.53
N LEU A 83 -15.05 13.88 19.02
CA LEU A 83 -13.86 14.70 18.91
C LEU A 83 -13.38 15.13 20.30
N LEU A 84 -12.42 14.39 20.84
CA LEU A 84 -11.45 14.92 21.78
C LEU A 84 -10.08 14.48 21.27
N GLU A 85 -9.18 15.46 21.12
CA GLU A 85 -7.76 15.30 20.79
C GLU A 85 -7.12 14.23 21.68
N LYS A 86 -7.19 12.96 21.26
CA LYS A 86 -6.33 11.92 21.80
C LYS A 86 -5.01 12.09 21.07
N GLU A 87 -3.98 12.53 21.80
CA GLU A 87 -2.62 12.57 21.30
C GLU A 87 -2.28 11.24 20.63
N PHE A 88 -1.96 11.30 19.34
CA PHE A 88 -1.50 10.14 18.59
C PHE A 88 -0.17 9.67 19.20
N SER A 89 -0.09 8.38 19.53
CA SER A 89 1.13 7.74 20.00
C SER A 89 1.39 6.47 19.21
N ALA A 90 2.65 6.03 19.15
CA ALA A 90 3.03 4.78 18.45
C ALA A 90 2.24 3.53 18.92
N HIS A 91 1.62 3.55 20.11
CA HIS A 91 0.76 2.47 20.59
C HIS A 91 -0.62 2.45 19.90
N SER A 92 -1.00 3.50 19.18
CA SER A 92 -2.29 3.61 18.50
C SER A 92 -2.43 2.67 17.30
N THR A 93 -1.32 2.08 16.83
CA THR A 93 -1.27 1.14 15.69
C THR A 93 -0.81 -0.26 16.11
N GLN A 94 -0.75 -0.53 17.42
CA GLN A 94 -0.17 -1.76 17.94
C GLN A 94 -0.92 -3.03 17.50
N ASP A 95 -2.21 -2.90 17.20
CA ASP A 95 -3.07 -3.99 16.70
C ASP A 95 -3.48 -3.80 15.23
N THR A 96 -2.88 -2.83 14.51
CA THR A 96 -3.29 -2.49 13.15
C THR A 96 -2.35 -3.13 12.12
N ILE A 97 -2.93 -3.94 11.23
CA ILE A 97 -2.20 -4.54 10.11
C ILE A 97 -2.20 -3.56 8.93
N PRO A 98 -1.04 -3.16 8.40
CA PRO A 98 -0.99 -2.30 7.23
C PRO A 98 -1.60 -3.01 6.01
N ILE A 99 -2.47 -2.29 5.30
CA ILE A 99 -3.16 -2.72 4.10
C ILE A 99 -2.92 -1.74 2.97
N THR A 100 -2.85 -2.26 1.75
CA THR A 100 -2.55 -1.54 0.52
C THR A 100 -3.73 -0.70 0.03
N CYS A 101 -4.11 0.29 0.83
CA CYS A 101 -5.14 1.26 0.50
C CYS A 101 -4.70 2.68 0.76
N TYR A 102 -5.47 3.61 0.19
CA TYR A 102 -5.43 5.00 0.63
C TYR A 102 -6.77 5.49 1.14
N SER A 103 -6.71 6.31 2.18
CA SER A 103 -7.85 7.09 2.70
C SER A 103 -7.81 8.51 2.15
N ARG A 104 -8.97 9.11 1.85
CA ARG A 104 -9.11 10.49 1.37
C ARG A 104 -10.08 11.26 2.26
N ASN A 105 -9.83 12.54 2.50
CA ASN A 105 -10.82 13.41 3.16
C ASN A 105 -12.05 13.62 2.25
N SER A 106 -13.22 13.14 2.68
CA SER A 106 -14.48 13.29 1.93
C SER A 106 -15.31 14.49 2.42
N ASN A 107 -16.28 14.93 1.60
CA ASN A 107 -17.02 16.19 1.80
C ASN A 107 -17.60 16.33 3.22
N GLY A 108 -16.99 17.22 4.01
CA GLY A 108 -17.49 17.67 5.31
C GLY A 108 -17.00 16.89 6.54
N ARG A 109 -16.21 15.81 6.36
CA ARG A 109 -15.56 15.08 7.46
C ARG A 109 -14.04 15.04 7.23
N TRP A 110 -13.30 15.59 8.18
CA TRP A 110 -11.85 15.43 8.24
C TRP A 110 -11.54 14.03 8.76
N ILE A 111 -10.73 13.28 8.03
CA ILE A 111 -10.11 12.07 8.58
C ILE A 111 -8.89 12.55 9.37
N SER A 112 -8.91 12.34 10.69
CA SER A 112 -7.73 12.58 11.52
C SER A 112 -6.63 11.59 11.14
N LEU A 113 -5.37 11.97 11.31
CA LEU A 113 -4.24 11.06 11.12
C LEU A 113 -4.46 9.72 11.86
N GLN A 114 -4.98 9.79 13.09
CA GLN A 114 -5.29 8.58 13.86
C GLN A 114 -6.34 7.70 13.17
N SER A 115 -7.44 8.26 12.68
CA SER A 115 -8.47 7.50 11.99
C SER A 115 -7.93 6.83 10.72
N ALA A 116 -7.13 7.56 9.94
CA ALA A 116 -6.49 7.04 8.74
C ALA A 116 -5.50 5.91 9.04
N LEU A 117 -4.75 6.00 10.14
CA LEU A 117 -3.81 4.97 10.54
C LEU A 117 -4.50 3.76 11.16
N SER A 118 -5.56 3.95 11.94
CA SER A 118 -6.33 2.87 12.55
C SER A 118 -7.05 1.99 11.54
N SER A 119 -7.34 2.48 10.33
CA SER A 119 -7.86 1.64 9.23
C SER A 119 -6.80 0.73 8.61
N GLY A 120 -5.51 0.96 8.92
CA GLY A 120 -4.39 0.25 8.32
C GLY A 120 -4.00 0.74 6.94
N CYS A 121 -4.67 1.75 6.35
CA CYS A 121 -4.24 2.28 5.06
C CYS A 121 -2.82 2.87 5.16
N ILE A 122 -1.92 2.35 4.32
CA ILE A 122 -0.51 2.80 4.26
C ILE A 122 -0.34 4.15 3.55
N SER A 123 -1.44 4.77 3.14
CA SER A 123 -1.46 5.93 2.27
C SER A 123 -2.61 6.85 2.63
N ILE A 124 -2.37 8.17 2.65
CA ILE A 124 -3.38 9.18 2.99
C ILE A 124 -3.32 10.28 1.96
N GLU A 125 -4.46 10.59 1.34
CA GLU A 125 -4.59 11.67 0.38
C GLU A 125 -5.26 12.90 1.00
N MET A 126 -4.62 14.06 0.81
CA MET A 126 -5.10 15.35 1.25
C MET A 126 -5.01 16.38 0.14
N THR A 127 -6.14 17.03 -0.17
CA THR A 127 -6.17 18.15 -1.12
C THR A 127 -5.78 19.43 -0.40
N LEU A 128 -4.78 20.11 -0.98
CA LEU A 128 -4.13 21.29 -0.42
C LEU A 128 -4.67 22.57 -1.07
N PHE A 129 -4.96 23.56 -0.24
CA PHE A 129 -5.34 24.91 -0.64
C PHE A 129 -4.42 25.94 0.03
N PRO A 130 -3.87 26.91 -0.72
CA PRO A 130 -3.02 27.93 -0.13
C PRO A 130 -3.84 28.96 0.64
N ALA A 131 -3.40 29.32 1.85
CA ALA A 131 -4.03 30.37 2.67
C ALA A 131 -2.95 31.20 3.39
N GLY A 132 -2.70 32.42 2.91
CA GLY A 132 -1.61 33.23 3.45
C GLY A 132 -0.26 32.54 3.26
N ASN A 133 0.40 32.17 4.37
CA ASN A 133 1.65 31.40 4.43
C ASN A 133 1.44 29.93 4.86
N GLU A 134 0.19 29.49 5.00
CA GLU A 134 -0.18 28.14 5.40
C GLU A 134 -0.82 27.36 4.25
N LEU A 135 -0.84 26.04 4.40
CA LEU A 135 -1.56 25.13 3.53
C LEU A 135 -2.73 24.57 4.33
N LEU A 136 -3.94 24.80 3.85
CA LEU A 136 -5.16 24.25 4.39
C LEU A 136 -5.49 22.95 3.68
N ILE A 137 -6.06 22.00 4.42
CA ILE A 137 -6.58 20.77 3.85
C ILE A 137 -8.09 20.94 3.70
N ALA A 138 -8.65 20.65 2.52
CA ALA A 138 -10.09 20.68 2.27
C ALA A 138 -10.51 19.71 1.16
N ALA A 139 -11.74 19.18 1.21
CA ALA A 139 -12.28 18.38 0.11
C ALA A 139 -12.64 19.25 -1.11
N ASN A 140 -12.99 20.51 -0.89
CA ASN A 140 -13.29 21.50 -1.92
C ASN A 140 -13.16 22.94 -1.36
N PRO A 141 -13.11 23.97 -2.23
CA PRO A 141 -12.98 25.36 -1.81
C PRO A 141 -14.12 25.88 -0.89
N ASP A 142 -15.34 25.34 -1.04
CA ASP A 142 -16.53 25.85 -0.34
C ASP A 142 -16.49 25.60 1.17
N ILE A 143 -15.64 24.67 1.62
CA ILE A 143 -15.51 24.30 3.04
C ILE A 143 -14.21 24.83 3.69
N LEU A 144 -13.47 25.71 3.01
CA LEU A 144 -12.20 26.26 3.52
C LEU A 144 -12.33 26.99 4.85
N ALA A 145 -13.50 27.59 5.15
CA ALA A 145 -13.74 28.24 6.43
C ALA A 145 -13.64 27.29 7.65
N ARG A 146 -13.75 25.98 7.43
CA ARG A 146 -13.61 24.93 8.46
C ARG A 146 -12.32 24.11 8.29
N ALA A 147 -11.47 24.50 7.36
CA ALA A 147 -10.25 23.78 7.04
C ALA A 147 -9.20 23.98 8.14
N MET A 148 -8.46 22.92 8.40
CA MET A 148 -7.30 22.95 9.28
C MET A 148 -6.03 22.97 8.45
N ASN A 149 -4.94 23.46 9.03
CA ASN A 149 -3.67 23.50 8.35
C ASN A 149 -2.97 22.13 8.32
N LEU A 150 -2.18 21.92 7.28
CA LEU A 150 -1.40 20.70 7.03
C LEU A 150 -0.49 20.35 8.21
N ARG A 151 0.14 21.37 8.80
CA ARG A 151 1.07 21.17 9.92
C ARG A 151 0.41 20.58 11.15
N GLY A 152 -0.66 21.20 11.63
CA GLY A 152 -1.37 20.79 12.83
C GLY A 152 -2.05 19.44 12.67
N LEU A 153 -2.50 19.10 11.46
CA LEU A 153 -3.20 17.83 11.21
C LEU A 153 -2.28 16.63 10.99
N TYR A 154 -1.16 16.83 10.28
CA TYR A 154 -0.33 15.72 9.81
C TYR A 154 1.13 15.87 10.22
N ILE A 155 1.77 17.00 9.89
CA ILE A 155 3.24 17.13 10.02
C ILE A 155 3.69 17.13 11.48
N ASP A 156 3.14 18.01 12.31
CA ASP A 156 3.57 18.16 13.70
C ASP A 156 3.19 16.94 14.56
N PRO A 157 2.01 16.31 14.41
CA PRO A 157 1.69 15.05 15.08
C PRO A 157 2.62 13.89 14.70
N LEU A 158 2.95 13.74 13.40
CA LEU A 158 3.91 12.71 12.95
C LEU A 158 5.30 12.96 13.53
N LEU A 159 5.80 14.21 13.44
CA LEU A 159 7.10 14.59 13.96
C LEU A 159 7.22 14.26 15.45
N ARG A 160 6.22 14.67 16.26
CA ARG A 160 6.17 14.40 17.70
C ARG A 160 6.19 12.89 17.97
N THR A 161 5.37 12.14 17.24
CA THR A 161 5.26 10.69 17.45
C THR A 161 6.58 9.98 17.20
N PHE A 162 7.26 10.30 16.10
CA PHE A 162 8.56 9.70 15.80
C PHE A 162 9.62 10.15 16.82
N GLN A 163 9.71 11.43 17.15
CA GLN A 163 10.67 11.92 18.15
C GLN A 163 10.48 11.26 19.53
N GLU A 164 9.24 11.10 19.98
CA GLU A 164 8.93 10.39 21.21
C GLU A 164 9.30 8.91 21.14
N HIS A 165 9.05 8.26 20.00
CA HIS A 165 9.41 6.85 19.80
C HIS A 165 10.93 6.65 19.86
N TYR A 166 11.70 7.41 19.07
CA TYR A 166 13.16 7.26 19.01
C TYR A 166 13.85 7.71 20.31
N SER A 167 13.37 8.76 20.97
CA SER A 167 13.93 9.19 22.26
C SER A 167 13.70 8.17 23.39
N LYS A 168 12.65 7.34 23.30
CA LYS A 168 12.45 6.21 24.22
C LYS A 168 13.43 5.08 23.93
N LEU A 169 13.73 4.82 22.66
CA LEU A 169 14.71 3.80 22.26
C LEU A 169 16.14 4.16 22.70
N GLU A 170 16.55 5.41 22.57
CA GLU A 170 17.87 5.88 23.01
C GLU A 170 18.11 5.72 24.52
N LYS A 171 17.04 5.73 25.33
CA LYS A 171 17.11 5.58 26.79
C LYS A 171 17.22 4.13 27.25
N LEU A 172 17.05 3.15 26.36
CA LEU A 172 17.18 1.74 26.70
C LEU A 172 18.66 1.35 26.85
N PRO A 173 19.02 0.41 27.75
CA PRO A 173 20.39 -0.04 27.91
C PRO A 173 20.97 -0.57 26.59
N SER A 174 22.17 -0.09 26.22
CA SER A 174 22.90 -0.56 25.03
C SER A 174 23.03 -2.09 25.06
N GLY A 175 22.32 -2.78 24.16
CA GLY A 175 22.29 -4.25 24.09
C GLY A 175 20.89 -4.87 24.12
N ALA A 176 19.83 -4.10 24.38
CA ALA A 176 18.45 -4.62 24.31
C ALA A 176 18.00 -4.96 22.87
N TYR A 177 18.55 -4.28 21.85
CA TYR A 177 18.25 -4.51 20.43
C TYR A 177 19.52 -4.33 19.57
N PRO A 178 20.20 -5.42 19.16
CA PRO A 178 21.48 -5.33 18.45
C PRO A 178 21.41 -4.81 16.99
N HIS A 179 20.23 -4.48 16.45
CA HIS A 179 20.03 -4.25 15.01
C HIS A 179 19.15 -3.04 14.61
N GLN A 180 18.75 -2.16 15.52
CA GLN A 180 17.94 -0.98 15.17
C GLN A 180 18.80 0.19 14.68
N THR A 181 19.39 0.05 13.49
CA THR A 181 19.93 1.18 12.71
C THR A 181 18.93 1.72 11.69
N GLU A 182 17.78 1.05 11.51
CA GLU A 182 16.77 1.40 10.52
C GLU A 182 15.60 2.15 11.18
N LEU A 183 15.19 3.26 10.57
CA LEU A 183 14.02 4.02 11.02
C LEU A 183 12.77 3.14 10.92
N SER A 184 12.06 2.98 12.03
CA SER A 184 10.75 2.35 12.13
C SER A 184 9.62 3.32 11.74
N GLY A 185 8.70 2.85 10.91
CA GLY A 185 7.47 3.52 10.49
C GLY A 185 6.38 3.52 11.56
N VAL A 186 5.19 3.98 11.17
CA VAL A 186 4.04 4.11 12.09
C VAL A 186 3.32 2.80 12.38
N PHE A 187 3.56 1.73 11.62
CA PHE A 187 2.86 0.45 11.76
C PHE A 187 3.69 -0.54 12.59
N SER A 188 3.20 -0.91 13.77
CA SER A 188 3.95 -1.80 14.68
C SER A 188 4.13 -3.22 14.11
N HIS A 189 3.16 -3.70 13.33
CA HIS A 189 3.21 -5.02 12.69
C HIS A 189 4.22 -5.11 11.53
N ASP A 190 4.49 -3.99 10.86
CA ASP A 190 5.53 -3.88 9.84
C ASP A 190 6.23 -2.52 9.97
N PRO A 191 7.31 -2.45 10.77
CA PRO A 191 8.05 -1.21 11.00
C PRO A 191 8.76 -0.70 9.73
N THR A 192 8.89 -1.52 8.69
CA THR A 192 9.54 -1.09 7.43
C THR A 192 8.56 -0.42 6.47
N GLN A 193 7.25 -0.55 6.75
CA GLN A 193 6.20 0.08 5.97
C GLN A 193 6.20 1.60 6.17
N SER A 194 6.59 2.32 5.12
CA SER A 194 6.47 3.79 5.05
C SER A 194 5.01 4.22 4.96
N LEU A 195 4.66 5.31 5.66
CA LEU A 195 3.39 6.01 5.47
C LEU A 195 3.50 6.97 4.29
N VAL A 196 2.63 6.81 3.30
CA VAL A 196 2.60 7.69 2.13
C VAL A 196 1.61 8.84 2.35
N LEU A 197 2.08 10.08 2.24
CA LEU A 197 1.22 11.27 2.25
C LEU A 197 1.10 11.81 0.82
N LEU A 198 -0.09 11.69 0.23
CA LEU A 198 -0.40 12.19 -1.10
C LEU A 198 -0.91 13.62 -0.99
N MET A 199 -0.08 14.53 -1.47
CA MET A 199 -0.32 15.96 -1.52
C MET A 199 -1.02 16.28 -2.82
N ASN A 200 -2.36 16.27 -2.81
CA ASN A 200 -3.16 16.60 -3.98
C ASN A 200 -3.29 18.11 -4.15
N VAL A 201 -2.97 18.61 -5.34
CA VAL A 201 -2.97 20.05 -5.63
C VAL A 201 -3.96 20.35 -6.74
N ASP A 202 -5.09 20.94 -6.39
CA ASP A 202 -6.14 21.25 -7.37
C ASP A 202 -6.00 22.66 -7.95
N ALA A 203 -5.54 23.63 -7.16
CA ALA A 203 -5.44 25.04 -7.56
C ALA A 203 -4.12 25.70 -7.11
N ASP A 204 -3.73 26.77 -7.81
CA ASP A 204 -2.53 27.57 -7.55
C ASP A 204 -1.24 26.74 -7.32
N PRO A 205 -0.87 25.84 -8.24
CA PRO A 205 0.10 24.79 -7.95
C PRO A 205 1.50 25.31 -7.62
N GLU A 206 1.93 26.42 -8.21
CA GLU A 206 3.21 27.05 -7.90
C GLU A 206 3.28 27.59 -6.46
N ARG A 207 2.16 28.17 -5.98
CA ARG A 207 2.05 28.68 -4.62
C ARG A 207 1.99 27.54 -3.62
N VAL A 208 1.19 26.51 -3.91
CA VAL A 208 1.07 25.31 -3.06
C VAL A 208 2.43 24.61 -2.97
N TRP A 209 3.12 24.43 -4.10
CA TRP A 209 4.44 23.82 -4.14
C TRP A 209 5.45 24.57 -3.26
N SER A 210 5.53 25.89 -3.40
CA SER A 210 6.46 26.72 -2.63
C SER A 210 6.23 26.61 -1.12
N GLN A 211 4.96 26.54 -0.69
CA GLN A 211 4.62 26.39 0.72
C GLN A 211 4.79 24.96 1.23
N LEU A 212 4.53 23.95 0.40
CA LEU A 212 4.67 22.55 0.74
C LEU A 212 6.12 22.24 1.10
N ILE A 213 7.08 22.65 0.26
CA ILE A 213 8.50 22.41 0.51
C ILE A 213 8.96 23.02 1.84
N LEU A 214 8.46 24.22 2.19
CA LEU A 214 8.76 24.87 3.47
C LEU A 214 8.12 24.14 4.66
N GLN A 215 6.89 23.67 4.53
CA GLN A 215 6.19 22.99 5.62
C GLN A 215 6.70 21.56 5.88
N LEU A 216 7.38 20.95 4.91
CA LEU A 216 8.04 19.66 5.07
C LEU A 216 9.40 19.73 5.79
N GLU A 217 9.97 20.94 5.96
CA GLU A 217 11.30 21.13 6.57
C GLU A 217 11.47 20.43 7.93
N PRO A 218 10.50 20.47 8.86
CA PRO A 218 10.68 19.81 10.16
C PRO A 218 10.86 18.28 10.06
N LEU A 219 10.19 17.62 9.12
CA LEU A 219 10.36 16.17 8.89
C LEU A 219 11.66 15.87 8.16
N ARG A 220 12.07 16.76 7.26
CA ARG A 220 13.32 16.68 6.51
C ARG A 220 14.53 16.80 7.43
N GLU A 221 14.56 17.82 8.29
CA GLU A 221 15.62 18.04 9.28
C GLU A 221 15.71 16.88 10.28
N ALA A 222 14.57 16.28 10.65
CA ALA A 222 14.52 15.13 11.52
C ALA A 222 14.92 13.80 10.82
N GLY A 223 15.11 13.81 9.50
CA GLY A 223 15.50 12.61 8.74
C GLY A 223 14.39 11.57 8.57
N PHE A 224 13.11 11.95 8.70
CA PHE A 224 11.98 11.02 8.64
C PHE A 224 11.38 10.85 7.22
N LEU A 225 11.84 11.64 6.25
CA LEU A 225 11.35 11.53 4.88
C LEU A 225 12.14 10.51 4.08
N THR A 226 11.45 9.80 3.19
CA THR A 226 12.04 9.11 2.05
C THR A 226 12.58 10.16 1.09
N TYR A 227 13.80 9.99 0.59
CA TYR A 227 14.42 10.99 -0.28
C TYR A 227 15.35 10.36 -1.33
N PHE A 228 15.50 11.03 -2.46
CA PHE A 228 16.53 10.79 -3.43
C PHE A 228 17.79 11.59 -3.09
N ASN A 229 18.94 10.92 -3.04
CA ASN A 229 20.22 11.52 -2.62
C ASN A 229 21.15 11.91 -3.80
N GLY A 230 20.63 11.94 -5.03
CA GLY A 230 21.41 12.17 -6.24
C GLY A 230 21.80 10.89 -6.98
N SER A 231 21.74 9.74 -6.31
CA SER A 231 22.09 8.44 -6.89
C SER A 231 21.02 7.37 -6.67
N ALA A 232 20.41 7.34 -5.49
CA ALA A 232 19.42 6.35 -5.10
C ALA A 232 18.33 6.96 -4.22
N VAL A 233 17.20 6.27 -4.16
CA VAL A 233 16.14 6.57 -3.19
C VAL A 233 16.48 5.87 -1.87
N VAL A 234 16.57 6.65 -0.81
CA VAL A 234 16.77 6.22 0.56
C VAL A 234 15.41 6.17 1.24
N PRO A 235 14.94 4.98 1.69
CA PRO A 235 13.65 4.85 2.34
C PRO A 235 13.66 5.55 3.71
N GLY A 236 12.56 6.21 4.03
CA GLY A 236 12.27 6.77 5.35
C GLY A 236 10.86 6.36 5.79
N PRO A 237 10.50 6.59 7.06
CA PRO A 237 9.21 6.19 7.60
C PRO A 237 8.01 6.95 7.01
N ILE A 238 8.26 8.07 6.33
CA ILE A 238 7.26 8.85 5.59
C ILE A 238 7.71 8.99 4.14
N THR A 239 6.81 8.79 3.18
CA THR A 239 7.04 9.11 1.76
C THR A 239 6.06 10.20 1.32
N ILE A 240 6.56 11.30 0.78
CA ILE A 240 5.71 12.37 0.25
C ILE A 240 5.52 12.16 -1.26
N VAL A 241 4.26 12.15 -1.71
CA VAL A 241 3.91 12.04 -3.12
C VAL A 241 3.05 13.22 -3.53
N ALA A 242 3.48 13.96 -4.55
CA ALA A 242 2.73 15.05 -5.15
C ALA A 242 1.81 14.51 -6.26
N THR A 243 0.55 14.92 -6.24
CA THR A 243 -0.47 14.53 -7.24
C THR A 243 -1.35 15.71 -7.63
N GLY A 244 -2.16 15.54 -8.68
CA GLY A 244 -3.03 16.59 -9.22
C GLY A 244 -2.28 17.50 -10.18
N ASN A 245 -2.51 18.81 -10.08
CA ASN A 245 -1.94 19.83 -10.97
C ASN A 245 -0.51 20.23 -10.60
N VAL A 246 0.24 19.39 -9.89
CA VAL A 246 1.63 19.70 -9.53
C VAL A 246 2.50 19.72 -10.79
N PRO A 247 3.25 20.80 -11.05
CA PRO A 247 4.16 20.87 -12.18
C PRO A 247 5.31 19.87 -12.02
N PHE A 248 5.34 18.82 -12.86
CA PHE A 248 6.36 17.78 -12.79
C PHE A 248 7.80 18.30 -12.85
N HIS A 249 8.05 19.39 -13.61
CA HIS A 249 9.39 20.00 -13.69
C HIS A 249 9.92 20.43 -12.31
N ARG A 250 9.06 20.81 -11.36
CA ARG A 250 9.45 21.18 -9.99
C ARG A 250 10.07 20.02 -9.23
N ILE A 251 9.63 18.79 -9.50
CA ILE A 251 10.27 17.59 -8.95
C ILE A 251 11.69 17.51 -9.50
N LEU A 252 11.90 17.74 -10.79
CA LEU A 252 13.20 17.56 -11.44
C LEU A 252 14.21 18.69 -11.23
N GLU A 253 13.81 19.83 -10.64
CA GLU A 253 14.67 21.02 -10.47
C GLU A 253 15.99 20.72 -9.77
N ARG A 254 15.97 19.81 -8.79
CA ARG A 254 17.16 19.42 -8.03
C ARG A 254 17.57 18.02 -8.40
N SER A 255 18.74 17.90 -9.03
CA SER A 255 19.34 16.60 -9.36
C SER A 255 20.01 15.92 -8.16
N THR A 256 20.30 16.65 -7.08
CA THR A 256 21.12 16.16 -5.96
C THR A 256 20.32 15.73 -4.73
N PHE A 257 19.20 16.38 -4.43
CA PHE A 257 18.37 16.04 -3.28
C PHE A 257 16.90 16.37 -3.56
N ARG A 258 16.03 15.39 -3.34
CA ARG A 258 14.57 15.52 -3.43
C ARG A 258 13.90 14.61 -2.42
N ASP A 259 12.85 15.05 -1.79
CA ASP A 259 12.09 14.27 -0.81
C ASP A 259 10.58 14.27 -1.09
N VAL A 260 10.22 14.72 -2.29
CA VAL A 260 8.88 14.63 -2.85
C VAL A 260 8.96 13.89 -4.17
N PHE A 261 8.15 12.84 -4.29
CA PHE A 261 8.01 12.03 -5.50
C PHE A 261 6.74 12.41 -6.23
N PHE A 262 6.65 12.08 -7.51
CA PHE A 262 5.49 12.36 -8.33
C PHE A 262 4.50 11.18 -8.41
N ASP A 263 3.22 11.50 -8.58
CA ASP A 263 2.20 10.56 -9.03
C ASP A 263 2.08 10.63 -10.56
N ALA A 264 2.68 9.66 -11.25
CA ALA A 264 2.80 9.68 -12.70
C ALA A 264 1.45 9.43 -13.39
N PRO A 265 1.15 10.12 -14.52
CA PRO A 265 -0.08 9.91 -15.26
C PRO A 265 -0.04 8.59 -16.04
N LEU A 266 -0.57 7.50 -15.48
CA LEU A 266 -0.45 6.12 -15.97
C LEU A 266 -0.79 5.97 -17.45
N LEU A 267 -1.88 6.58 -17.91
CA LEU A 267 -2.32 6.47 -19.31
C LEU A 267 -1.40 7.18 -20.30
N GLN A 268 -0.66 8.21 -19.87
CA GLN A 268 0.31 8.90 -20.72
C GLN A 268 1.61 8.09 -20.90
N LEU A 269 1.84 7.09 -20.04
CA LEU A 269 3.00 6.21 -20.14
C LEU A 269 2.79 5.09 -21.17
N LEU A 270 1.54 4.70 -21.46
CA LEU A 270 1.19 3.60 -22.36
C LEU A 270 1.86 3.70 -23.75
N PRO A 271 1.78 4.84 -24.48
CA PRO A 271 2.37 4.92 -25.81
C PRO A 271 3.90 4.76 -25.81
N LEU A 272 4.57 5.20 -24.73
CA LEU A 272 6.03 5.07 -24.60
C LEU A 272 6.44 3.62 -24.39
N PHE A 273 5.65 2.89 -23.62
CA PHE A 273 5.88 1.48 -23.34
C PHE A 273 5.60 0.60 -24.57
N ASP A 274 4.48 0.83 -25.26
CA ASP A 274 4.10 0.10 -26.48
C ASP A 274 5.16 0.25 -27.59
N GLN A 275 5.84 1.39 -27.63
CA GLN A 275 6.93 1.67 -28.55
C GLN A 275 8.30 1.12 -28.07
N GLY A 276 8.33 0.34 -26.99
CA GLY A 276 9.56 -0.23 -26.43
C GLY A 276 10.53 0.82 -25.87
N SER A 277 10.02 2.01 -25.53
CA SER A 277 10.79 3.16 -25.05
C SER A 277 10.61 3.50 -23.55
N PRO A 278 10.35 2.56 -22.61
CA PRO A 278 10.14 2.90 -21.20
C PRO A 278 11.38 3.53 -20.56
N GLN A 279 12.57 3.28 -21.11
CA GLN A 279 13.83 3.87 -20.63
C GLN A 279 13.93 5.39 -20.85
N TYR A 280 13.02 5.98 -21.64
CA TYR A 280 12.98 7.42 -21.93
C TYR A 280 11.89 8.18 -21.16
N SER A 281 11.19 7.50 -20.24
CA SER A 281 10.24 8.16 -19.36
C SER A 281 11.00 8.87 -18.23
N ASP A 282 10.82 10.18 -18.12
CA ASP A 282 11.26 10.94 -16.94
C ASP A 282 10.56 10.43 -15.66
N TYR A 283 9.43 9.72 -15.80
CA TYR A 283 8.76 8.99 -14.72
C TYR A 283 9.40 7.61 -14.52
N ASN A 284 10.04 7.43 -13.37
CA ASN A 284 10.65 6.19 -12.91
C ASN A 284 10.73 6.17 -11.37
N ALA A 285 11.20 5.08 -10.78
CA ALA A 285 11.30 4.93 -9.32
C ALA A 285 12.13 6.02 -8.58
N GLN A 286 12.95 6.82 -9.27
CA GLN A 286 13.72 7.93 -8.67
C GLN A 286 13.00 9.27 -8.68
N THR A 287 11.97 9.42 -9.51
CA THR A 287 11.22 10.67 -9.71
C THR A 287 9.77 10.54 -9.28
N SER A 288 9.24 9.33 -9.34
CA SER A 288 7.83 9.02 -9.15
C SER A 288 7.66 7.82 -8.21
N TYR A 289 6.54 7.78 -7.51
CA TYR A 289 6.21 6.70 -6.58
C TYR A 289 4.98 5.92 -7.04
N TYR A 290 3.94 6.64 -7.48
CA TYR A 290 2.74 6.06 -8.05
C TYR A 290 2.67 6.28 -9.55
N ALA A 291 1.85 5.46 -10.19
CA ALA A 291 1.27 5.70 -11.50
C ALA A 291 -0.25 5.56 -11.39
N SER A 292 -0.97 6.65 -11.63
CA SER A 292 -2.40 6.73 -11.40
C SER A 292 -3.20 7.01 -12.67
N ALA A 293 -4.42 6.48 -12.71
CA ALA A 293 -5.43 6.85 -13.70
C ALA A 293 -6.83 6.85 -13.08
N ASP A 294 -7.73 7.67 -13.62
CA ASP A 294 -9.17 7.51 -13.40
C ASP A 294 -9.61 6.13 -13.93
N PHE A 295 -10.31 5.37 -13.09
CA PHE A 295 -10.72 4.00 -13.40
C PHE A 295 -11.60 3.93 -14.64
N ARG A 296 -12.58 4.85 -14.76
CA ARG A 296 -13.53 4.85 -15.88
C ARG A 296 -12.84 5.20 -17.20
N THR A 297 -11.87 6.10 -17.17
CA THR A 297 -11.08 6.47 -18.36
C THR A 297 -10.12 5.34 -18.75
N ALA A 298 -9.50 4.68 -17.78
CA ALA A 298 -8.52 3.63 -18.02
C ALA A 298 -9.13 2.29 -18.46
N ILE A 299 -10.25 1.91 -17.86
CA ILE A 299 -10.85 0.56 -17.97
C ILE A 299 -12.30 0.60 -18.49
N GLY A 300 -12.98 1.75 -18.37
CA GLY A 300 -14.40 1.87 -18.71
C GLY A 300 -15.34 1.47 -17.59
N ASN A 301 -16.61 1.23 -17.94
CA ASN A 301 -17.62 0.84 -16.96
C ASN A 301 -17.57 -0.68 -16.72
N VAL A 302 -17.59 -1.07 -15.45
CA VAL A 302 -17.76 -2.47 -15.03
C VAL A 302 -19.12 -2.57 -14.37
N ASP A 303 -19.98 -3.42 -14.90
CA ASP A 303 -21.32 -3.67 -14.36
C ASP A 303 -21.36 -5.01 -13.62
N PHE A 304 -22.56 -5.50 -13.29
CA PHE A 304 -22.74 -6.76 -12.59
C PHE A 304 -22.33 -8.00 -13.40
N ASN A 305 -22.06 -7.88 -14.70
CA ASN A 305 -21.49 -8.95 -15.51
C ASN A 305 -19.97 -9.09 -15.30
N GLY A 306 -19.36 -8.15 -14.58
CA GLY A 306 -17.95 -8.16 -14.23
C GLY A 306 -17.05 -7.58 -15.32
N PHE A 307 -15.74 -7.77 -15.16
CA PHE A 307 -14.78 -7.33 -16.16
C PHE A 307 -14.88 -8.20 -17.42
N SER A 308 -14.87 -7.56 -18.59
CA SER A 308 -14.62 -8.25 -19.85
C SER A 308 -13.16 -8.68 -19.99
N ASP A 309 -12.88 -9.60 -20.92
CA ASP A 309 -11.52 -10.05 -21.21
C ASP A 309 -10.60 -8.90 -21.64
N GLN A 310 -11.13 -7.94 -22.41
CA GLN A 310 -10.39 -6.75 -22.82
C GLN A 310 -10.05 -5.87 -21.62
N GLN A 311 -11.00 -5.62 -20.72
CA GLN A 311 -10.77 -4.82 -19.51
C GLN A 311 -9.72 -5.46 -18.60
N LEU A 312 -9.73 -6.78 -18.43
CA LEU A 312 -8.69 -7.49 -17.68
C LEU A 312 -7.33 -7.41 -18.39
N ALA A 313 -7.30 -7.48 -19.72
CA ALA A 313 -6.07 -7.30 -20.48
C ALA A 313 -5.52 -5.88 -20.30
N ASP A 314 -6.37 -4.86 -20.28
CA ASP A 314 -5.99 -3.46 -20.06
C ASP A 314 -5.42 -3.26 -18.65
N VAL A 315 -6.06 -3.80 -17.60
CA VAL A 315 -5.53 -3.78 -16.23
C VAL A 315 -4.14 -4.42 -16.18
N ARG A 316 -4.00 -5.65 -16.68
CA ARG A 316 -2.71 -6.38 -16.67
C ARG A 316 -1.62 -5.62 -17.41
N HIS A 317 -1.97 -5.01 -18.55
CA HIS A 317 -1.03 -4.25 -19.35
C HIS A 317 -0.54 -2.99 -18.61
N GLN A 318 -1.46 -2.24 -18.01
CA GLN A 318 -1.14 -1.05 -17.22
C GLN A 318 -0.32 -1.39 -15.98
N VAL A 319 -0.62 -2.50 -15.30
CA VAL A 319 0.14 -2.99 -14.15
C VAL A 319 1.58 -3.35 -14.55
N GLN A 320 1.74 -4.15 -15.62
CA GLN A 320 3.07 -4.53 -16.12
C GLN A 320 3.91 -3.32 -16.51
N LEU A 321 3.30 -2.32 -17.14
CA LEU A 321 3.96 -1.08 -17.49
C LEU A 321 4.50 -0.36 -16.26
N ALA A 322 3.63 -0.10 -15.27
CA ALA A 322 4.01 0.68 -14.09
C ALA A 322 5.09 -0.05 -13.27
N HIS A 323 4.92 -1.36 -13.07
CA HIS A 323 5.92 -2.18 -12.39
C HIS A 323 7.25 -2.22 -13.15
N GLY A 324 7.23 -2.21 -14.49
CA GLY A 324 8.42 -2.10 -15.33
C GLY A 324 9.20 -0.79 -15.13
N LEU A 325 8.53 0.28 -14.69
CA LEU A 325 9.12 1.56 -14.32
C LEU A 325 9.45 1.68 -12.81
N GLY A 326 9.15 0.62 -12.04
CA GLY A 326 9.29 0.59 -10.58
C GLY A 326 8.24 1.45 -9.84
N LEU A 327 7.09 1.71 -10.48
CA LEU A 327 6.00 2.52 -9.95
C LEU A 327 4.88 1.63 -9.43
N LYS A 328 4.19 2.11 -8.38
CA LYS A 328 3.00 1.44 -7.82
C LYS A 328 1.74 1.93 -8.51
N VAL A 329 0.86 1.03 -8.91
CA VAL A 329 -0.37 1.34 -9.64
C VAL A 329 -1.49 1.69 -8.67
N ARG A 330 -2.25 2.74 -8.98
CA ARG A 330 -3.56 2.97 -8.35
C ARG A 330 -4.58 3.46 -9.37
N TYR A 331 -5.83 3.10 -9.12
CA TYR A 331 -6.97 3.63 -9.87
C TYR A 331 -7.78 4.57 -8.99
N LEU A 332 -8.01 5.79 -9.49
CA LEU A 332 -8.90 6.76 -8.87
C LEU A 332 -10.35 6.40 -9.21
N ASP A 333 -11.27 6.81 -8.35
CA ASP A 333 -12.72 6.78 -8.62
C ASP A 333 -13.25 5.40 -9.07
N THR A 334 -12.72 4.33 -8.49
CA THR A 334 -13.28 2.97 -8.64
C THR A 334 -14.73 2.94 -8.16
N PRO A 335 -15.61 2.08 -8.71
CA PRO A 335 -17.01 2.00 -8.28
C PRO A 335 -17.16 1.86 -6.77
N ASP A 336 -17.91 2.78 -6.15
CA ASP A 336 -18.17 2.89 -4.72
C ASP A 336 -19.50 2.23 -4.31
N TRP A 337 -20.51 2.33 -5.17
CA TRP A 337 -21.82 1.73 -4.99
C TRP A 337 -22.28 1.04 -6.28
N PRO A 338 -23.01 -0.10 -6.19
CA PRO A 338 -23.38 -0.84 -4.99
C PRO A 338 -22.21 -1.60 -4.35
N ARG A 339 -22.25 -1.78 -3.02
CA ARG A 339 -21.17 -2.42 -2.24
C ARG A 339 -20.69 -3.77 -2.80
N LYS A 340 -21.61 -4.57 -3.37
CA LYS A 340 -21.27 -5.85 -4.01
C LYS A 340 -20.37 -5.65 -5.23
N LEU A 341 -20.67 -4.66 -6.07
CA LEU A 341 -19.87 -4.32 -7.25
C LEU A 341 -18.52 -3.73 -6.84
N ARG A 342 -18.51 -2.78 -5.89
CA ARG A 342 -17.28 -2.23 -5.31
C ARG A 342 -16.33 -3.31 -4.83
N ASN A 343 -16.80 -4.18 -3.94
CA ASN A 343 -15.96 -5.25 -3.37
C ASN A 343 -15.51 -6.25 -4.44
N TYR A 344 -16.35 -6.52 -5.45
CA TYR A 344 -15.94 -7.31 -6.61
C TYR A 344 -14.79 -6.65 -7.37
N VAL A 345 -14.92 -5.36 -7.70
CA VAL A 345 -13.89 -4.61 -8.43
C VAL A 345 -12.58 -4.57 -7.66
N TRP A 346 -12.60 -4.20 -6.38
CA TRP A 346 -11.40 -4.16 -5.53
C TRP A 346 -10.68 -5.50 -5.48
N ARG A 347 -11.43 -6.61 -5.34
CA ARG A 347 -10.85 -7.95 -5.33
C ARG A 347 -10.20 -8.33 -6.65
N ILE A 348 -10.80 -7.96 -7.77
CA ILE A 348 -10.21 -8.25 -9.09
C ILE A 348 -8.94 -7.41 -9.29
N LEU A 349 -8.97 -6.11 -8.97
CA LEU A 349 -7.81 -5.24 -9.10
C LEU A 349 -6.63 -5.71 -8.24
N ALA A 350 -6.87 -6.06 -6.97
CA ALA A 350 -5.84 -6.62 -6.09
C ALA A 350 -5.25 -7.92 -6.66
N ARG A 351 -6.09 -8.82 -7.20
CA ARG A 351 -5.63 -10.06 -7.83
C ARG A 351 -4.81 -9.85 -9.10
N GLU A 352 -5.12 -8.82 -9.86
CA GLU A 352 -4.39 -8.46 -11.09
C GLU A 352 -3.11 -7.66 -10.80
N GLY A 353 -2.80 -7.38 -9.53
CA GLY A 353 -1.54 -6.77 -9.10
C GLY A 353 -1.58 -5.24 -8.98
N VAL A 354 -2.76 -4.64 -8.84
CA VAL A 354 -2.88 -3.22 -8.49
C VAL A 354 -2.39 -3.00 -7.06
N ASP A 355 -1.46 -2.08 -6.88
CA ASP A 355 -0.73 -1.91 -5.62
C ASP A 355 -1.49 -1.15 -4.55
N ILE A 356 -2.41 -0.27 -4.91
CA ILE A 356 -3.16 0.55 -3.96
C ILE A 356 -4.63 0.62 -4.38
N ILE A 357 -5.53 0.27 -3.45
CA ILE A 357 -6.97 0.35 -3.62
C ILE A 357 -7.53 1.57 -2.88
N THR A 358 -8.36 2.35 -3.55
CA THR A 358 -9.10 3.44 -2.90
C THR A 358 -10.11 2.88 -1.91
N VAL A 359 -10.01 3.26 -0.64
CA VAL A 359 -11.03 2.96 0.36
C VAL A 359 -11.66 4.30 0.75
N ASP A 360 -12.45 4.87 -0.16
CA ASP A 360 -13.28 6.03 0.15
C ASP A 360 -14.66 5.54 0.61
N GLU A 361 -15.13 6.10 1.73
CA GLU A 361 -16.55 6.09 2.05
C GLU A 361 -17.15 7.39 1.52
N SER A 362 -17.44 7.42 0.22
CA SER A 362 -18.42 8.37 -0.30
C SER A 362 -19.77 8.02 0.34
N VAL A 363 -20.22 8.83 1.29
CA VAL A 363 -21.62 8.81 1.74
C VAL A 363 -22.47 9.44 0.62
N THR A 364 -22.54 8.76 -0.52
CA THR A 364 -23.49 9.06 -1.60
C THR A 364 -24.21 7.78 -1.96
N GLY A 365 -24.97 7.24 -1.00
CA GLY A 365 -26.15 6.46 -1.36
C GLY A 365 -27.18 7.37 -2.05
N PRO A 366 -28.04 6.83 -2.92
CA PRO A 366 -29.13 7.62 -3.50
C PRO A 366 -29.94 8.23 -2.37
N GLN A 367 -29.94 9.57 -2.28
CA GLN A 367 -30.96 10.29 -1.55
C GLN A 367 -32.29 9.82 -2.14
N GLY A 368 -33.07 9.10 -1.32
CA GLY A 368 -34.34 8.55 -1.73
C GLY A 368 -35.19 9.61 -2.40
N THR A 369 -35.74 9.23 -3.55
CA THR A 369 -36.77 9.96 -4.30
C THR A 369 -37.97 10.32 -3.44
#